data_AF-A0A644ZI46-F1
#
_entry.id   AF-A0A644ZI46-F1
#
_cell.length_a   1.000
_cell.length_b   1.000
_cell.length_c   1.000
_cell.angle_alpha   90.00
_cell.angle_beta   90.00
_cell.angle_gamma   90.00
#
_symmetry.space_group_name_H-M   'P 1'
#
loop_
_entity.id
_entity.type
_entity.pdbx_description
1 polymer ?
#
loop_
_entity_poly.entity_id
_entity_poly.type
_entity_poly.pdbx_seq_one_letter_code
_entity_poly.pdbx_strand_id
1 'polypeptide(L)'
;MNNSFGAENITNILLSGKISKSLLTSKGNRGAFFIKTDLGIINVNFRPGYAYNYMPEIDRPSINTLSDYSLSINGMRFIAATGFMGHLSNGNIISVSYIFDAYTAPGKYEPFDYARHSVKFAIMFNFR
;
A
#
# COMPACT_ATOMS: atom_id res chain seq x y z
N MET A 1 -25.76 0.72 17.10
CA MET A 1 -24.48 1.45 16.96
C MET A 1 -23.80 0.90 15.72
N ASN A 2 -23.86 1.61 14.60
CA ASN A 2 -23.30 1.15 13.32
C ASN A 2 -22.24 2.16 12.88
N ASN A 3 -21.03 2.05 13.44
CA ASN A 3 -19.89 2.87 13.04
C ASN A 3 -19.26 2.26 11.79
N SER A 4 -19.93 2.44 10.65
CA SER A 4 -19.32 2.15 9.36
C SER A 4 -18.41 3.32 9.01
N PHE A 5 -17.13 3.19 9.36
CA PHE A 5 -16.05 4.09 8.97
C PHE A 5 -15.91 4.02 7.43
N GLY A 6 -16.63 4.90 6.73
CA GLY A 6 -16.73 4.92 5.27
C GLY A 6 -15.51 5.56 4.61
N ALA A 7 -14.34 4.92 4.71
CA ALA A 7 -13.25 5.14 3.77
C ALA A 7 -13.43 4.15 2.62
N GLU A 8 -14.24 4.50 1.61
CA GLU A 8 -14.64 3.57 0.55
C GLU A 8 -13.66 3.53 -0.64
N ASN A 9 -12.72 4.47 -0.74
CA ASN A 9 -11.67 4.37 -1.75
C ASN A 9 -10.38 5.09 -1.37
N ILE A 10 -9.29 4.33 -1.32
CA ILE A 10 -7.92 4.86 -1.25
C ILE A 10 -7.30 4.63 -2.64
N THR A 11 -7.43 5.62 -3.53
CA THR A 11 -6.74 5.57 -4.82
C THR A 11 -5.31 6.10 -4.62
N ASN A 12 -4.30 5.30 -4.94
CA ASN A 12 -2.90 5.66 -4.77
C ASN A 12 -2.19 5.72 -6.13
N ILE A 13 -1.53 6.84 -6.41
CA ILE A 13 -0.57 6.93 -7.51
C ILE A 13 0.82 6.83 -6.87
N LEU A 14 1.62 5.85 -7.31
CA LEU A 14 2.91 5.51 -6.72
C LEU A 14 4.02 5.63 -7.76
N LEU A 15 5.08 6.36 -7.41
CA LEU A 15 6.39 6.32 -8.06
C LEU A 15 7.29 5.37 -7.28
N SER A 16 7.89 4.39 -7.97
CA SER A 16 8.70 3.33 -7.36
C SER A 16 10.12 3.35 -7.90
N GLY A 17 11.11 3.37 -7.01
CA GLY A 17 12.53 3.15 -7.31
C GLY A 17 13.05 1.88 -6.64
N LYS A 18 13.85 1.08 -7.35
CA LYS A 18 14.49 -0.13 -6.80
C LYS A 18 15.95 -0.19 -7.21
N ILE A 19 16.81 -0.45 -6.24
CA ILE A 19 18.23 -0.74 -6.43
C ILE A 19 18.51 -2.13 -5.89
N SER A 20 19.16 -2.97 -6.68
CA SER A 20 19.55 -4.32 -6.27
C SER A 20 21.01 -4.60 -6.61
N LYS A 21 21.74 -5.17 -5.66
CA LYS A 21 23.13 -5.60 -5.82
C LYS A 21 23.23 -7.11 -5.63
N SER A 22 23.75 -7.79 -6.66
CA SER A 22 24.09 -9.21 -6.55
C SER A 22 25.33 -9.38 -5.69
N LEU A 23 25.29 -10.32 -4.76
CA LEU A 23 26.39 -10.71 -3.88
C LEU A 23 26.75 -12.16 -4.19
N LEU A 24 27.99 -12.42 -4.60
CA LEU A 24 28.50 -13.78 -4.73
C LEU A 24 29.00 -14.22 -3.36
N THR A 25 28.46 -15.31 -2.80
CA THR A 25 29.01 -15.88 -1.56
C THR A 25 30.19 -16.80 -1.90
N SER A 26 31.15 -16.92 -0.98
CA SER A 26 32.37 -17.72 -1.14
C SER A 26 32.12 -19.20 -1.48
N LYS A 27 30.90 -19.73 -1.28
CA LYS A 27 30.51 -21.10 -1.63
C LYS A 27 29.90 -21.25 -3.04
N GLY A 28 29.99 -20.22 -3.89
CA GLY A 28 29.41 -20.22 -5.24
C GLY A 28 27.88 -19.99 -5.26
N ASN A 29 27.24 -19.93 -4.10
CA ASN A 29 25.84 -19.54 -3.99
C ASN A 29 25.68 -18.07 -4.37
N ARG A 30 24.68 -17.76 -5.18
CA ARG A 30 24.33 -16.40 -5.56
C ARG A 30 23.37 -15.82 -4.52
N GLY A 31 23.71 -14.70 -3.93
CA GLY A 31 22.83 -13.88 -3.11
C GLY A 31 22.50 -12.57 -3.82
N ALA A 32 21.45 -11.90 -3.38
CA ALA A 32 21.14 -10.55 -3.78
C ALA A 32 20.64 -9.76 -2.58
N PHE A 33 21.15 -8.55 -2.44
CA PHE A 33 20.62 -7.55 -1.53
C PHE A 33 19.84 -6.52 -2.34
N PHE A 34 18.71 -6.06 -1.82
CA PHE A 34 17.92 -5.04 -2.49
C PHE A 34 17.41 -3.99 -1.51
N ILE A 35 17.31 -2.76 -2.03
CA ILE A 35 16.60 -1.65 -1.41
C ILE A 35 15.56 -1.17 -2.41
N LYS A 36 14.33 -0.97 -1.95
CA LYS A 36 13.22 -0.43 -2.72
C LYS A 36 12.60 0.73 -1.96
N THR A 37 12.28 1.79 -2.67
CA THR A 37 11.60 2.97 -2.13
C THR A 37 10.44 3.33 -3.04
N ASP A 38 9.25 3.40 -2.49
CA ASP A 38 8.04 3.86 -3.17
C ASP A 38 7.55 5.15 -2.52
N LEU A 39 7.26 6.15 -3.33
CA LEU A 39 6.64 7.41 -2.92
C LEU A 39 5.30 7.52 -3.64
N GLY A 40 4.23 7.76 -2.91
CA GLY A 40 2.90 7.86 -3.46
C GLY A 40 2.12 9.06 -2.95
N ILE A 41 1.18 9.49 -3.78
CA ILE A 41 0.12 10.41 -3.38
C ILE A 41 -1.16 9.61 -3.16
N ILE A 42 -1.88 9.96 -2.10
CA ILE A 42 -3.10 9.28 -1.67
C ILE A 42 -4.27 10.19 -1.95
N ASN A 43 -5.29 9.65 -2.61
CA ASN A 43 -6.61 10.26 -2.69
C ASN A 43 -7.54 9.49 -1.74
N VAL A 44 -7.88 10.13 -0.62
CA VAL A 44 -8.88 9.59 0.33
C VAL A 44 -10.19 10.29 0.02
N ASN A 45 -11.06 9.60 -0.72
CA ASN A 45 -12.43 10.08 -0.93
C ASN A 45 -13.22 9.84 0.37
N PHE A 46 -13.51 10.91 1.12
CA PHE A 46 -14.34 10.84 2.31
C PHE A 46 -15.82 11.06 1.94
N ARG A 47 -16.67 10.07 2.23
CA ARG A 47 -18.11 10.30 2.28
C ARG A 47 -18.45 10.81 3.68
N PRO A 48 -19.17 11.94 3.85
CA PRO A 48 -19.73 12.29 5.14
C PRO A 48 -20.66 11.16 5.59
N GLY A 49 -20.19 10.37 6.57
CA GLY A 49 -20.99 9.35 7.21
C GLY A 49 -22.06 10.04 8.03
N TYR A 50 -23.25 10.23 7.45
CA TYR A 50 -24.59 10.26 8.06
C TYR A 50 -25.56 10.94 7.07
N ALA A 51 -26.33 10.14 6.31
CA ALA A 51 -27.70 10.46 5.89
C ALA A 51 -28.33 9.29 5.08
N TYR A 52 -28.46 8.10 5.68
CA TYR A 52 -29.52 7.17 5.22
C TYR A 52 -30.91 7.57 5.76
N ASN A 53 -30.98 8.60 6.62
CA ASN A 53 -32.25 9.12 7.16
C ASN A 53 -32.90 10.19 6.26
N TYR A 54 -32.17 10.72 5.26
CA TYR A 54 -32.65 11.76 4.35
C TYR A 54 -32.19 11.50 2.91
N MET A 55 -32.17 10.25 2.47
CA MET A 55 -32.13 10.02 1.03
C MET A 55 -33.45 10.54 0.45
N PRO A 56 -33.45 11.54 -0.45
CA PRO A 56 -34.62 11.75 -1.28
C PRO A 56 -34.89 10.44 -2.02
N GLU A 57 -36.15 10.02 -2.02
CA GLU A 57 -36.64 8.91 -2.85
C GLU A 57 -36.07 9.09 -4.26
N ILE A 58 -35.48 8.04 -4.83
CA ILE A 58 -34.93 8.07 -6.18
C ILE A 58 -36.13 8.13 -7.13
N ASP A 59 -36.66 9.33 -7.31
CA ASP A 59 -37.82 9.60 -8.13
C ASP A 59 -37.48 10.74 -9.09
N ARG A 60 -36.60 10.43 -10.06
CA ARG A 60 -36.40 11.14 -11.35
C ARG A 60 -35.21 10.59 -12.15
N PRO A 61 -35.21 10.70 -13.50
CA PRO A 61 -34.26 10.01 -14.38
C PRO A 61 -32.86 10.63 -14.45
N SER A 62 -32.60 11.75 -13.75
CA SER A 62 -31.29 12.39 -13.71
C SER A 62 -30.52 11.95 -12.46
N ILE A 63 -30.00 10.72 -12.51
CA ILE A 63 -29.10 10.18 -11.50
C ILE A 63 -27.76 10.90 -11.64
N ASN A 64 -27.52 11.90 -10.79
CA ASN A 64 -26.19 12.52 -10.62
C ASN A 64 -25.56 12.04 -9.31
N THR A 65 -25.53 10.72 -9.09
CA THR A 65 -25.07 10.04 -7.86
C THR A 65 -23.60 10.24 -7.51
N LEU A 66 -22.85 10.95 -8.36
CA LEU A 66 -21.42 11.24 -8.15
C LEU A 66 -21.15 12.70 -7.78
N SER A 67 -22.16 13.57 -7.67
CA SER A 67 -21.99 14.99 -7.34
C SER A 67 -21.33 15.23 -5.98
N ASP A 68 -21.47 14.27 -5.06
CA ASP A 68 -20.95 14.38 -3.69
C ASP A 68 -19.51 13.85 -3.57
N TYR A 69 -18.95 13.28 -4.65
CA TYR A 69 -17.57 12.80 -4.69
C TYR A 69 -16.63 13.94 -5.10
N SER A 70 -15.92 14.51 -4.13
CA SER A 70 -14.81 15.42 -4.40
C SER A 70 -13.50 14.64 -4.39
N LEU A 71 -12.95 14.39 -5.58
CA LEU A 71 -11.59 13.85 -5.74
C LEU A 71 -10.58 14.87 -5.24
N SER A 72 -9.91 14.55 -4.14
CA SER A 72 -8.98 15.46 -3.50
C SER A 72 -7.71 14.71 -3.10
N ILE A 73 -6.56 15.13 -3.65
CA ILE A 73 -5.26 14.55 -3.34
C ILE A 73 -4.86 15.06 -1.97
N ASN A 74 -5.11 14.25 -0.95
CA ASN A 74 -5.11 14.65 0.45
C ASN A 74 -4.19 13.77 1.28
N GLY A 75 -3.07 13.32 0.73
CA GLY A 75 -2.12 12.55 1.51
C GLY A 75 -0.90 12.09 0.74
N MET A 76 0.09 11.63 1.49
CA MET A 76 1.33 11.04 0.99
C MET A 76 1.56 9.68 1.62
N ARG A 77 2.13 8.77 0.83
CA ARG A 77 2.58 7.45 1.26
C ARG A 77 4.05 7.28 0.97
N PHE A 78 4.78 6.74 1.92
CA PHE A 78 6.16 6.34 1.77
C PHE A 78 6.32 4.87 2.14
N ILE A 79 6.92 4.10 1.25
CA ILE A 79 7.24 2.69 1.50
C ILE A 79 8.73 2.51 1.27
N ALA A 80 9.43 1.98 2.27
CA ALA A 80 10.80 1.53 2.14
C ALA A 80 10.87 0.03 2.41
N ALA A 81 11.53 -0.72 1.54
CA ALA A 81 11.79 -2.13 1.74
C ALA A 81 13.27 -2.43 1.56
N THR A 82 13.81 -3.25 2.44
CA THR A 82 15.15 -3.80 2.33
C THR A 82 15.09 -5.30 2.52
N GLY A 83 15.95 -6.04 1.84
CA GLY A 83 15.93 -7.49 1.97
C GLY A 83 17.11 -8.18 1.35
N PHE A 84 17.20 -9.45 1.69
CA PHE A 84 18.20 -10.38 1.21
C PHE A 84 17.52 -11.60 0.60
N MET A 85 18.06 -12.06 -0.51
CA MET A 85 17.65 -13.27 -1.21
C MET A 85 18.89 -14.16 -1.40
N GLY A 86 18.84 -15.40 -0.94
CA GLY A 86 19.92 -16.37 -1.05
C GLY A 86 19.48 -17.59 -1.86
N HIS A 87 20.31 -18.00 -2.83
CA HIS A 87 20.11 -19.26 -3.55
C HIS A 87 20.72 -20.42 -2.76
N LEU A 88 19.97 -21.51 -2.66
CA LEU A 88 20.38 -22.79 -2.11
C LEU A 88 20.98 -23.67 -3.21
N SER A 89 21.79 -24.65 -2.83
CA SER A 89 22.47 -25.56 -3.76
C SER A 89 21.51 -26.45 -4.56
N ASN A 90 20.31 -26.72 -4.02
CA ASN A 90 19.23 -27.44 -4.70
C ASN A 90 18.40 -26.55 -5.64
N GLY A 91 18.81 -25.31 -5.89
CA GLY A 91 18.12 -24.37 -6.76
C GLY A 91 16.92 -23.66 -6.11
N ASN A 92 16.60 -23.97 -4.84
CA ASN A 92 15.59 -23.23 -4.08
C ASN A 92 16.14 -21.86 -3.63
N ILE A 93 15.24 -20.96 -3.25
CA ILE A 93 15.60 -19.61 -2.82
C ILE A 93 14.97 -19.33 -1.45
N ILE A 94 15.75 -18.74 -0.55
CA ILE A 94 15.26 -18.17 0.70
C ILE A 94 15.33 -16.64 0.61
N SER A 95 14.28 -15.96 1.03
CA SER A 95 14.20 -14.51 1.05
C SER A 95 13.68 -14.01 2.40
N VAL A 96 14.35 -12.98 2.92
CA VAL A 96 13.94 -12.22 4.10
C VAL A 96 13.89 -10.75 3.71
N SER A 97 12.80 -10.07 4.05
CA SER A 97 12.70 -8.63 3.82
C SER A 97 11.98 -7.93 4.97
N TYR A 98 12.39 -6.69 5.20
CA TYR A 98 11.75 -5.76 6.11
C TYR A 98 11.13 -4.64 5.29
N ILE A 99 9.88 -4.29 5.62
CA ILE A 99 9.10 -3.26 4.94
C ILE A 99 8.62 -2.28 5.99
N PHE A 100 8.93 -1.02 5.75
CA PHE A 100 8.39 0.14 6.43
C PHE A 100 7.39 0.84 5.50
N ASP A 101 6.16 1.02 5.97
CA ASP A 101 5.07 1.60 5.19
C ASP A 101 4.41 2.66 6.05
N ALA A 102 4.53 3.91 5.66
CA ALA A 102 3.98 5.05 6.37
C ALA A 102 3.10 5.87 5.44
N TYR A 103 2.00 6.39 5.95
CA TYR A 103 1.20 7.37 5.23
C TYR A 103 0.61 8.41 6.17
N THR A 104 0.41 9.59 5.61
CA THR A 104 -0.19 10.75 6.25
C THR A 104 -1.26 11.31 5.33
N ALA A 105 -2.39 11.69 5.89
CA ALA A 105 -3.46 12.36 5.18
C ALA A 105 -4.02 13.50 6.03
N PRO A 106 -4.07 14.77 5.55
CA PRO A 106 -4.89 15.81 6.15
C PRO A 106 -6.36 15.36 6.22
N GLY A 107 -6.79 14.95 7.41
CA GLY A 107 -8.19 14.71 7.69
C GLY A 107 -8.94 16.01 7.97
N LYS A 108 -10.27 15.97 7.88
CA LYS A 108 -11.13 17.15 8.04
C LYS A 108 -11.14 17.69 9.49
N TYR A 109 -11.02 16.81 10.46
CA TYR A 109 -11.07 17.13 11.89
C TYR A 109 -9.74 16.86 12.58
N GLU A 110 -9.08 15.76 12.22
CA GLU A 110 -7.75 15.38 12.70
C GLU A 110 -6.94 14.75 11.56
N PRO A 111 -5.62 14.98 11.50
CA PRO A 111 -4.76 14.29 10.54
C PRO A 111 -4.76 12.78 10.80
N PHE A 112 -4.77 12.01 9.72
CA PHE A 112 -4.66 10.56 9.79
C PHE A 112 -3.23 10.14 9.46
N ASP A 113 -2.49 9.77 10.50
CA ASP A 113 -1.12 9.29 10.41
C ASP A 113 -1.04 7.82 10.80
N TYR A 114 -0.32 7.03 10.01
CA TYR A 114 -0.14 5.61 10.26
C TYR A 114 1.22 5.13 9.78
N ALA A 115 1.82 4.23 10.57
CA ALA A 115 3.04 3.52 10.21
C ALA A 115 2.89 2.03 10.49
N ARG A 116 3.42 1.22 9.59
CA ARG A 116 3.44 -0.24 9.70
C ARG A 116 4.82 -0.78 9.40
N HIS A 117 5.24 -1.68 10.28
CA HIS A 117 6.44 -2.50 10.15
C HIS A 117 6.03 -3.91 9.77
N SER A 118 6.64 -4.48 8.73
CA SER A 118 6.36 -5.85 8.31
C SER A 118 7.66 -6.58 8.01
N VAL A 119 7.81 -7.77 8.58
CA VAL A 119 8.88 -8.71 8.22
C VAL A 119 8.26 -9.80 7.36
N LYS A 120 8.83 -10.05 6.19
CA LYS A 120 8.40 -11.11 5.28
C LYS A 120 9.51 -12.14 5.14
N PHE A 121 9.13 -13.40 5.34
CA PHE A 121 9.95 -14.55 5.05
C PHE A 121 9.29 -15.35 3.92
N ALA A 122 10.08 -15.76 2.94
CA ALA A 122 9.61 -16.55 1.81
C ALA A 122 10.62 -17.64 1.46
N ILE A 123 10.10 -18.82 1.14
CA ILE A 123 10.85 -19.92 0.55
C ILE A 123 10.25 -20.15 -0.84
N MET A 124 11.09 -20.07 -1.88
CA MET A 124 10.68 -20.34 -3.25
C MET A 124 11.25 -21.68 -3.66
N PHE A 125 10.35 -22.63 -3.95
CA PHE A 125 10.71 -23.97 -4.35
C PHE A 125 10.84 -24.06 -5.86
N ASN A 126 11.95 -24.63 -6.32
CA ASN A 126 12.14 -24.99 -7.70
C ASN A 126 11.64 -26.43 -7.91
N PHE A 127 10.43 -26.56 -8.47
CA PHE A 127 9.85 -27.86 -8.84
C PHE A 127 10.23 -28.15 -10.30
N ARG A 128 11.36 -28.81 -10.49
CA ARG A 128 11.81 -29.28 -11.79
C ARG A 128 12.21 -30.74 -11.72
#